data_AF-A0A6A4T9U5-F1
#
_entry.id   AF-A0A6A4T9U5-F1
#
_cell.length_a   1.000
_cell.length_b   1.000
_cell.length_c   1.000
_cell.angle_alpha   90.00
_cell.angle_beta   90.00
_cell.angle_gamma   90.00
#
_symmetry.space_group_name_H-M   'P 1'
#
loop_
_entity.id
_entity.type
_entity.pdbx_description
1 polymer ?
#
loop_
_entity_poly.entity_id
_entity_poly.type
_entity_poly.pdbx_seq_one_letter_code
_entity_poly.pdbx_strand_id
1 'polypeptide(L)'
;MKLSAPLALLFLLCADGSGSAVSHPKPPCRYPPSQWCRSLEIAIECKVQKQCMEVNATRPNQAVPPVSVTLYYESLCPACRVFITQQLFPTWTMLQDIMAVTLVPYGNAKLKNQVFTGGKNKVNIPQIAENGKGCSNYPTPESDIKC
;
A
#
# COMPACT_ATOMS: atom_id res chain seq x y z
N MET A 1 -13.98 10.62 -86.63
CA MET A 1 -14.43 12.03 -86.54
C MET A 1 -15.17 12.17 -85.22
N LYS A 2 -14.81 12.95 -84.20
CA LYS A 2 -13.89 14.08 -84.00
C LYS A 2 -13.49 14.10 -82.49
N LEU A 3 -12.22 14.48 -82.23
CA LEU A 3 -11.67 15.40 -81.21
C LEU A 3 -12.25 15.41 -79.77
N SER A 4 -11.53 15.63 -78.67
CA SER A 4 -10.13 15.94 -78.33
C SER A 4 -10.01 15.94 -76.78
N ALA A 5 -8.79 15.75 -76.28
CA ALA A 5 -8.30 15.69 -74.89
C ALA A 5 -8.47 17.04 -74.10
N PRO A 6 -7.92 17.26 -72.86
CA PRO A 6 -7.00 16.43 -72.06
C PRO A 6 -7.14 16.45 -70.50
N LEU A 7 -6.43 15.49 -69.89
CA LEU A 7 -5.63 15.57 -68.65
C LEU A 7 -5.77 16.84 -67.78
N ALA A 8 -6.49 16.75 -66.66
CA ALA A 8 -6.37 17.68 -65.53
C ALA A 8 -6.45 16.92 -64.20
N LEU A 9 -5.26 16.65 -63.67
CA LEU A 9 -4.91 16.96 -62.28
C LEU A 9 -5.68 16.24 -61.15
N LEU A 10 -5.19 15.05 -60.86
CA LEU A 10 -4.82 14.55 -59.53
C LEU A 10 -4.76 15.64 -58.40
N PHE A 11 -5.88 16.01 -57.80
CA PHE A 11 -5.93 16.62 -56.46
C PHE A 11 -7.35 16.51 -55.88
N LEU A 12 -7.53 15.65 -54.89
CA LEU A 12 -8.30 15.84 -53.64
C LEU A 12 -8.55 14.46 -53.02
N LEU A 13 -7.46 13.88 -52.51
CA LEU A 13 -7.51 12.86 -51.47
C LEU A 13 -7.96 13.52 -50.16
N CYS A 14 -8.80 12.80 -49.43
CA CYS A 14 -9.11 12.92 -48.00
C CYS A 14 -10.11 14.02 -47.61
N ALA A 15 -11.41 13.71 -47.73
CA ALA A 15 -12.43 14.29 -46.87
C ALA A 15 -12.33 13.69 -45.44
N ASP A 16 -12.08 14.58 -44.48
CA ASP A 16 -12.58 14.61 -43.11
C ASP A 16 -12.41 13.38 -42.20
N GLY A 17 -11.19 13.22 -41.68
CA GLY A 17 -10.98 12.67 -40.34
C GLY A 17 -11.12 13.76 -39.29
N SER A 18 -12.34 14.10 -38.87
CA SER A 18 -12.56 14.95 -37.70
C SER A 18 -12.30 14.13 -36.43
N GLY A 19 -11.03 13.96 -36.10
CA GLY A 19 -10.59 13.60 -34.76
C GLY A 19 -10.45 14.87 -33.95
N SER A 20 -11.39 15.16 -33.05
CA SER A 20 -11.25 16.23 -32.08
C SER A 20 -10.06 15.95 -31.15
N ALA A 21 -8.88 16.39 -31.54
CA ALA A 21 -7.77 16.55 -30.63
C ALA A 21 -8.10 17.73 -29.72
N VAL A 22 -8.67 17.43 -28.55
CA VAL A 22 -8.78 18.39 -27.44
C VAL A 22 -7.34 18.79 -27.09
N SER A 23 -6.89 19.96 -27.57
CA SER A 23 -5.57 20.48 -27.23
C SER A 23 -5.60 20.96 -25.78
N HIS A 24 -5.34 20.07 -24.84
CA HIS A 24 -5.09 20.47 -23.46
C HIS A 24 -3.78 21.30 -23.43
N PRO A 25 -3.75 22.41 -22.67
CA PRO A 25 -2.51 23.14 -22.44
C PRO A 25 -1.45 22.19 -21.91
N LYS A 26 -0.26 22.20 -22.53
CA LYS A 26 0.89 21.38 -22.14
C LYS A 26 1.16 21.53 -20.63
N PRO A 27 1.07 20.45 -19.83
CA PRO A 27 1.26 20.56 -18.40
C PRO A 27 2.71 20.95 -18.09
N PRO A 28 2.97 21.83 -17.10
CA PRO A 28 4.33 22.17 -16.70
C PRO A 28 5.02 20.96 -16.08
N CYS A 29 6.28 20.69 -16.41
CA CYS A 29 7.02 19.50 -15.94
C CYS A 29 7.68 19.66 -14.56
N ARG A 30 7.21 20.59 -13.72
CA ARG A 30 7.77 20.86 -12.39
C ARG A 30 7.12 19.99 -11.30
N TYR A 31 6.98 18.70 -11.55
CA TYR A 31 6.36 17.75 -10.63
C TYR A 31 7.34 16.67 -10.17
N PRO A 32 7.11 16.02 -9.01
CA PRO A 32 7.87 14.84 -8.59
C PRO A 32 7.56 13.60 -9.44
N PRO A 33 8.47 12.59 -9.52
CA PRO A 33 8.32 11.38 -10.35
C PRO A 33 6.98 10.67 -10.27
N SER A 34 6.37 10.64 -9.08
CA SER A 34 5.04 10.07 -8.88
C SER A 34 3.95 10.72 -9.75
N GLN A 35 4.10 11.99 -10.12
CA GLN A 35 3.11 12.74 -10.89
C GLN A 35 3.34 12.68 -12.41
N TRP A 36 4.58 12.73 -12.90
CA TRP A 36 4.85 12.56 -14.34
C TRP A 36 4.76 11.12 -14.80
N CYS A 37 5.02 10.15 -13.93
CA CYS A 37 4.79 8.74 -14.23
C CYS A 37 3.33 8.30 -14.05
N ARG A 38 2.40 9.26 -13.86
CA ARG A 38 0.97 8.99 -13.73
C ARG A 38 0.28 8.71 -15.07
N SER A 39 0.80 9.26 -16.18
CA SER A 39 0.32 8.94 -17.53
C SER A 39 1.46 8.93 -18.54
N LEU A 40 1.31 8.09 -19.58
CA LEU A 40 2.29 8.00 -20.66
C LEU A 40 2.41 9.33 -21.42
N GLU A 41 1.31 10.05 -21.58
CA GLU A 41 1.28 11.36 -22.25
C GLU A 41 2.15 12.39 -21.53
N ILE A 42 2.01 12.53 -20.20
CA ILE A 42 2.84 13.45 -19.41
C ILE A 42 4.31 13.02 -19.46
N ALA A 43 4.58 11.72 -19.41
CA ALA A 43 5.95 11.21 -19.43
C ALA A 43 6.66 11.47 -20.77
N ILE A 44 5.96 11.35 -21.90
CA ILE A 44 6.47 11.73 -23.23
C ILE A 44 6.69 13.23 -23.30
N GLU A 45 5.69 14.00 -22.85
CA GLU A 45 5.69 15.45 -22.94
C GLU A 45 6.82 16.11 -22.14
N CYS A 46 7.13 15.53 -20.99
CA CYS A 46 8.22 15.93 -20.12
C CYS A 46 9.56 15.24 -20.43
N LYS A 47 9.63 14.39 -21.46
CA LYS A 47 10.83 13.64 -21.88
C LYS A 47 11.43 12.75 -20.79
N VAL A 48 10.56 12.17 -19.98
CA VAL A 48 10.91 11.37 -18.80
C VAL A 48 10.39 9.92 -18.90
N GLN A 49 9.89 9.54 -20.07
CA GLN A 49 9.35 8.20 -20.33
C GLN A 49 10.30 7.07 -19.92
N LYS A 50 11.61 7.17 -20.23
CA LYS A 50 12.60 6.16 -19.84
C LYS A 50 12.63 5.95 -18.33
N GLN A 51 12.71 7.04 -17.56
CA GLN A 51 12.75 6.98 -16.11
C GLN A 51 11.44 6.44 -15.52
N CYS A 52 10.30 6.76 -16.12
CA CYS A 52 9.03 6.14 -15.69
C CYS A 52 8.96 4.64 -15.94
N MET A 53 9.54 4.14 -17.05
CA MET A 53 9.63 2.70 -17.29
C MET A 53 10.54 2.01 -16.26
N GLU A 54 11.66 2.63 -15.90
CA GLU A 54 12.58 2.14 -14.85
C GLU A 54 11.91 2.12 -13.46
N VAL A 55 11.19 3.18 -13.10
CA VAL A 55 10.42 3.23 -11.84
C VAL A 55 9.28 2.21 -11.84
N ASN A 56 8.57 2.03 -12.95
CA ASN A 56 7.51 1.02 -13.04
C ASN A 56 8.05 -0.41 -12.93
N ALA A 57 9.27 -0.68 -13.41
CA ALA A 57 9.89 -2.00 -13.28
C ALA A 57 10.25 -2.35 -11.83
N THR A 58 10.49 -1.34 -10.99
CA THR A 58 10.83 -1.52 -9.57
C THR A 58 9.63 -1.32 -8.64
N ARG A 59 8.51 -0.78 -9.16
CA ARG A 59 7.29 -0.57 -8.38
C ARG A 59 6.73 -1.92 -7.92
N PRO A 60 6.29 -2.03 -6.65
CA PRO A 60 5.65 -3.24 -6.18
C PRO A 60 4.42 -3.57 -7.03
N ASN A 61 4.34 -4.84 -7.44
CA ASN A 61 3.20 -5.33 -8.19
C ASN A 61 1.99 -5.41 -7.26
N GLN A 62 0.98 -4.57 -7.49
CA GLN A 62 -0.23 -4.52 -6.67
C GLN A 62 -1.06 -5.82 -6.71
N ALA A 63 -0.81 -6.71 -7.69
CA ALA A 63 -1.41 -8.04 -7.72
C ALA A 63 -0.80 -8.99 -6.68
N VAL A 64 0.39 -8.68 -6.16
CA VAL A 64 1.06 -9.48 -5.12
C VAL A 64 0.71 -8.92 -3.75
N PRO A 65 0.10 -9.72 -2.86
CA PRO A 65 -0.23 -9.24 -1.52
C PRO A 65 1.05 -8.94 -0.70
N PRO A 66 1.03 -7.91 0.16
CA PRO A 66 2.17 -7.58 0.99
C PRO A 66 2.45 -8.68 2.04
N VAL A 67 3.70 -8.76 2.47
CA VAL A 67 4.11 -9.65 3.54
C VAL A 67 3.51 -9.15 4.85
N SER A 68 2.65 -9.96 5.47
CA SER A 68 1.99 -9.62 6.73
C SER A 68 2.87 -10.01 7.92
N VAL A 69 3.18 -9.05 8.78
CA VAL A 69 3.96 -9.25 10.01
C VAL A 69 3.15 -8.77 11.20
N THR A 70 2.87 -9.66 12.15
CA THR A 70 2.18 -9.30 13.40
C THR A 70 3.14 -9.46 14.57
N LEU A 71 3.40 -8.38 15.30
CA LEU A 71 4.26 -8.38 16.48
C LEU A 71 3.42 -8.27 17.76
N TYR A 72 3.45 -9.31 18.57
CA TYR A 72 2.96 -9.29 19.95
C TYR A 72 4.10 -8.83 20.85
N TYR A 73 3.89 -7.75 21.60
CA TYR A 73 4.95 -7.14 22.40
C TYR A 73 4.45 -6.58 23.73
N GLU A 74 5.38 -6.33 24.65
CA GLU A 74 5.14 -5.61 25.90
C GLU A 74 5.91 -4.29 25.85
N SER A 75 5.24 -3.19 26.19
CA SER A 75 5.83 -1.84 26.14
C SER A 75 7.06 -1.69 27.03
N LEU A 76 7.09 -2.39 28.17
CA LEU A 76 8.19 -2.36 29.15
C LEU A 76 9.23 -3.47 28.93
N CYS A 77 9.04 -4.40 27.99
CA CYS A 77 10.03 -5.45 27.72
C CYS A 77 11.25 -4.86 26.98
N PRO A 78 12.47 -4.94 27.53
CA PRO A 78 13.67 -4.38 26.90
C PRO A 78 13.94 -4.97 25.51
N ALA A 79 13.81 -6.29 25.35
CA ALA A 79 14.03 -6.98 24.08
C ALA A 79 13.01 -6.55 23.01
N CYS A 80 11.73 -6.40 23.38
CA CYS A 80 10.71 -5.89 22.46
C CYS A 80 11.04 -4.47 21.98
N ARG A 81 11.46 -3.57 22.88
CA ARG A 81 11.85 -2.20 22.52
C ARG A 81 13.04 -2.18 21.57
N VAL A 82 14.05 -3.01 21.83
CA VAL A 82 15.24 -3.16 20.98
C VAL A 82 14.84 -3.71 19.61
N PHE A 83 14.03 -4.75 19.55
CA PHE A 83 13.55 -5.32 18.28
C PHE A 83 12.78 -4.30 17.44
N ILE A 84 11.84 -3.57 18.05
CA ILE A 84 11.05 -2.57 17.34
C ILE A 84 11.95 -1.48 16.77
N THR A 85 12.86 -0.94 17.57
CA THR A 85 13.69 0.21 17.18
C THR A 85 14.83 -0.13 16.25
N GLN A 86 15.46 -1.29 16.42
CA GLN A 86 16.69 -1.65 15.70
C GLN A 86 16.45 -2.60 14.53
N GLN A 87 15.31 -3.30 14.48
CA GLN A 87 15.04 -4.28 13.43
C GLN A 87 13.76 -3.94 12.68
N LEU A 88 12.60 -3.95 13.36
CA LEU A 88 11.31 -3.79 12.68
C LEU A 88 11.16 -2.42 12.01
N PHE A 89 11.44 -1.34 12.72
CA PHE A 89 11.29 0.02 12.21
C PHE A 89 12.20 0.34 11.00
N PRO A 90 13.52 0.06 11.02
CA PRO A 90 14.35 0.31 9.86
C PRO A 90 13.97 -0.56 8.66
N THR A 91 13.64 -1.84 8.87
CA THR A 91 13.18 -2.72 7.78
C THR A 91 11.87 -2.22 7.17
N TRP A 92 10.90 -1.83 8.02
CA TRP A 92 9.62 -1.30 7.54
C TRP A 92 9.80 0.01 6.77
N THR A 93 10.68 0.92 7.22
CA THR A 93 10.95 2.17 6.50
C THR A 93 11.45 1.93 5.07
N MET A 94 12.26 0.88 4.86
CA MET A 94 12.78 0.51 3.54
C MET A 94 11.77 -0.26 2.68
N LEU A 95 10.86 -1.02 3.30
CA LEU A 95 10.01 -2.02 2.61
C LEU A 95 8.50 -1.80 2.82
N GLN A 96 8.08 -0.62 3.29
CA GLN A 96 6.68 -0.33 3.62
C GLN A 96 5.70 -0.61 2.47
N ASP A 97 6.14 -0.46 1.22
CA ASP A 97 5.31 -0.71 0.04
C ASP A 97 4.98 -2.20 -0.19
N ILE A 98 5.73 -3.11 0.45
CA ILE A 98 5.57 -4.57 0.33
C ILE A 98 5.30 -5.27 1.67
N MET A 99 5.14 -4.52 2.76
CA MET A 99 5.06 -5.06 4.12
C MET A 99 3.88 -4.45 4.89
N ALA A 100 2.99 -5.30 5.40
CA ALA A 100 1.89 -4.89 6.26
C ALA A 100 2.19 -5.29 7.71
N VAL A 101 2.36 -4.31 8.60
CA VAL A 101 2.75 -4.54 10.00
C VAL A 101 1.55 -4.30 10.93
N THR A 102 1.28 -5.26 11.82
CA THR A 102 0.29 -5.16 12.90
C THR A 102 0.99 -5.25 14.25
N LEU A 103 0.77 -4.28 15.14
CA LEU A 103 1.35 -4.27 16.49
C LEU A 103 0.27 -4.58 17.52
N VAL A 104 0.48 -5.63 18.33
CA VAL A 104 -0.45 -6.06 19.37
C VAL A 104 0.21 -5.91 20.75
N PRO A 105 -0.12 -4.86 21.52
CA PRO A 105 0.44 -4.64 22.85
C PRO A 105 -0.24 -5.54 23.88
N TYR A 106 0.33 -6.71 24.14
CA TYR A 106 -0.15 -7.67 25.14
C TYR A 106 1.03 -8.47 25.72
N GLY A 107 1.78 -9.13 24.85
CA GLY A 107 2.93 -9.98 25.20
C GLY A 107 2.60 -11.02 26.27
N ASN A 108 3.35 -11.07 27.37
CA ASN A 108 3.14 -12.04 28.45
C ASN A 108 2.16 -11.59 29.54
N ALA A 109 1.40 -10.51 29.32
CA ALA A 109 0.37 -10.09 30.25
C ALA A 109 -0.64 -11.23 30.49
N LYS A 110 -1.15 -11.33 31.73
CA LYS A 110 -2.21 -12.27 32.08
C LYS A 110 -3.44 -11.50 32.52
N LEU A 111 -4.54 -11.72 31.82
CA LEU A 111 -5.82 -11.14 32.21
C LEU A 111 -6.32 -11.88 33.45
N LYS A 112 -6.51 -11.14 34.56
CA LYS A 112 -7.20 -11.66 35.73
C LYS A 112 -8.63 -11.14 35.69
N ASN A 113 -9.60 -12.03 35.79
CA ASN A 113 -10.99 -11.64 36.00
C ASN A 113 -11.10 -11.02 37.39
N GLN A 114 -11.06 -9.70 37.45
CA GLN A 114 -11.27 -8.97 38.69
C GLN A 114 -12.76 -8.69 38.83
N VAL A 115 -13.39 -9.34 39.81
CA VAL A 115 -14.73 -8.96 40.25
C VAL A 115 -14.55 -7.76 41.17
N PHE A 116 -14.80 -6.55 40.66
CA PHE A 116 -14.87 -5.36 41.49
C PHE A 116 -16.12 -5.45 42.37
N THR A 117 -15.94 -5.77 43.66
CA THR A 117 -17.02 -5.77 44.65
C THR A 117 -17.04 -4.41 45.36
N GLY A 118 -17.42 -3.37 44.62
CA GLY A 118 -17.76 -2.05 45.17
C GLY A 118 -19.27 -1.87 45.18
N GLY A 119 -19.92 -2.09 46.33
CA GLY A 119 -21.32 -1.72 46.58
C GLY A 119 -22.37 -2.39 45.68
N LYS A 120 -22.91 -3.54 46.11
CA LYS A 120 -24.11 -4.27 45.61
C LYS A 120 -24.29 -4.51 44.09
N ASN A 121 -23.47 -3.96 43.22
CA ASN A 121 -23.52 -4.15 41.78
C ASN A 121 -22.23 -4.83 41.31
N LYS A 122 -22.33 -6.10 40.94
CA LYS A 122 -21.24 -6.84 40.30
C LYS A 122 -21.17 -6.40 38.84
N VAL A 123 -20.16 -5.62 38.48
CA VAL A 123 -19.84 -5.36 37.07
C VAL A 123 -18.88 -6.47 36.62
N ASN A 124 -19.38 -7.39 35.80
CA ASN A 124 -18.50 -8.30 35.06
C ASN A 124 -17.93 -7.50 33.88
N ILE A 125 -16.62 -7.28 33.85
CA ILE A 125 -15.96 -6.79 32.65
C ILE A 125 -15.95 -7.95 31.64
N PRO A 126 -16.66 -7.85 30.50
CA PRO A 126 -16.60 -8.89 29.49
C PRO A 126 -15.16 -8.99 28.96
N GLN A 127 -14.65 -10.21 28.88
CA GLN A 127 -13.47 -10.51 28.07
C GLN A 127 -13.79 -9.99 26.66
N ILE A 128 -13.07 -8.99 26.16
CA ILE A 128 -13.21 -8.58 24.76
C ILE A 128 -12.53 -9.68 23.94
N ALA A 129 -13.28 -10.75 23.67
CA ALA A 129 -12.92 -11.77 22.71
C ALA A 129 -13.21 -11.18 21.32
N GLU A 130 -12.20 -10.57 20.71
CA GLU A 130 -12.23 -10.25 19.28
C GLU A 130 -12.36 -11.58 18.52
N ASN A 131 -13.53 -11.76 17.90
CA ASN A 131 -13.89 -12.73 16.84
C ASN A 131 -12.93 -13.93 16.61
N GLY A 132 -13.23 -15.04 17.29
CA GLY A 132 -13.07 -16.37 16.69
C GLY A 132 -11.85 -17.22 17.08
N LYS A 133 -10.93 -16.74 17.93
CA LYS A 133 -9.98 -17.61 18.65
C LYS A 133 -9.86 -17.14 20.09
N GLY A 134 -10.80 -17.59 20.91
CA GLY A 134 -10.77 -17.34 22.36
C GLY A 134 -9.44 -17.80 22.95
N CYS A 135 -8.96 -17.07 23.95
CA CYS A 135 -7.96 -17.55 24.88
C CYS A 135 -8.55 -18.78 25.59
N SER A 136 -8.45 -19.94 24.94
CA SER A 136 -8.76 -21.21 25.58
C SER A 136 -7.84 -21.32 26.77
N ASN A 137 -8.41 -21.56 27.94
CA ASN A 137 -7.71 -21.87 29.17
C ASN A 137 -6.69 -22.98 28.89
N TYR A 138 -5.45 -22.62 28.59
CA TYR A 138 -4.37 -23.58 28.62
C TYR A 138 -4.00 -23.74 30.09
N PRO A 139 -4.08 -24.96 30.66
CA PRO A 139 -3.40 -25.23 31.91
C PRO A 139 -1.92 -25.13 31.59
N THR A 140 -1.28 -23.98 31.83
CA THR A 140 0.18 -23.91 31.73
C THR A 140 0.75 -24.57 32.97
N PRO A 141 1.53 -25.67 32.84
CA PRO A 141 2.43 -26.08 33.89
C PRO A 141 3.39 -24.93 34.14
N GLU A 142 3.69 -24.75 35.41
CA GLU A 142 4.65 -23.81 35.95
C GLU A 142 6.05 -24.10 35.39
N SER A 143 6.38 -23.49 34.26
CA SER A 143 7.77 -23.38 33.78
C SER A 143 7.87 -22.25 32.76
N ASP A 144 8.34 -21.10 33.24
CA ASP A 144 9.22 -20.17 32.54
C ASP A 144 9.03 -20.04 31.02
N ILE A 145 8.04 -19.25 30.61
CA ILE A 145 8.18 -18.46 29.38
C ILE A 145 8.92 -17.19 29.78
N LYS A 146 10.24 -17.33 29.89
CA LYS A 146 11.17 -16.23 30.03
C LYS A 146 11.56 -15.83 28.61
N CYS A 147 11.22 -14.61 28.21
CA CYS A 147 11.93 -13.96 27.13
C CYS A 147 13.38 -13.72 27.54
#